data_AF-A0A914T5H5-F1
#
_entry.id   AF-A0A914T5H5-F1
#
_cell.length_a   1.000
_cell.length_b   1.000
_cell.length_c   1.000
_cell.angle_alpha   90.00
_cell.angle_beta   90.00
_cell.angle_gamma   90.00
#
_symmetry.space_group_name_H-M   'P 1'
#
loop_
_entity.id
_entity.type
_entity.pdbx_description
1 polymer ?
#
loop_
_entity_poly.entity_id
_entity_poly.type
_entity_poly.pdbx_seq_one_letter_code
_entity_poly.pdbx_strand_id
1 'polypeptide(L)'
;MLSNIRKSITEKILRSKVQQNLKWSEIAEKIGRSKEWTATACLGDACFDKNEAEKIGKLFNLNEEDIKWLQVVPNRNITADAELAKDPVMSRLKEVKYKLN
;
A
#
# COMPACT_ATOMS: atom_id res chain seq x y z
N MET A 1 3.30 -14.82 -7.54
CA MET A 1 3.61 -14.06 -8.77
C MET A 1 3.17 -12.59 -8.67
N LEU A 2 1.92 -12.29 -8.28
CA LEU A 2 1.40 -10.90 -8.07
C LEU A 2 2.24 -10.04 -7.10
N SER A 3 2.90 -10.66 -6.11
CA SER A 3 3.68 -9.97 -5.08
C SER A 3 4.89 -9.19 -5.61
N ASN A 4 5.50 -9.63 -6.73
CA ASN A 4 6.77 -9.04 -7.18
C ASN A 4 6.57 -7.75 -7.97
N ILE A 5 5.48 -7.64 -8.73
CA ILE A 5 5.19 -6.44 -9.55
C ILE A 5 4.76 -5.27 -8.66
N ARG A 6 3.88 -5.50 -7.68
CA ARG A 6 3.47 -4.46 -6.72
C ARG A 6 4.64 -3.94 -5.88
N LYS A 7 5.60 -4.81 -5.53
CA LYS A 7 6.85 -4.40 -4.85
C LYS A 7 7.68 -3.47 -5.71
N SER A 8 7.90 -3.81 -6.99
CA SER A 8 8.62 -2.94 -7.92
C SER A 8 7.98 -1.55 -8.07
N ILE A 9 6.64 -1.50 -8.17
CA ILE A 9 5.91 -0.22 -8.25
C ILE A 9 6.07 0.58 -6.96
N THR A 10 6.02 -0.08 -5.80
CA THR A 10 6.24 0.55 -4.50
C THR A 10 7.63 1.18 -4.41
N GLU A 11 8.67 0.47 -4.86
CA GLU A 11 10.03 1.01 -4.91
C GLU A 11 10.14 2.24 -5.82
N LYS A 12 9.48 2.23 -6.99
CA LYS A 12 9.43 3.41 -7.89
C LYS A 12 8.78 4.61 -7.18
N ILE A 13 7.65 4.39 -6.51
CA ILE A 13 6.92 5.43 -5.76
C ILE A 13 7.81 6.00 -4.65
N LEU A 14 8.46 5.14 -3.86
CA LEU A 14 9.31 5.57 -2.74
C LEU A 14 10.53 6.35 -3.23
N ARG A 15 11.20 5.89 -4.29
CA ARG A 15 12.32 6.62 -4.91
C ARG A 15 11.89 8.00 -5.39
N SER A 16 10.77 8.06 -6.12
CA SER A 16 10.24 9.31 -6.66
C SER A 16 9.80 10.28 -5.55
N LYS A 17 9.15 9.77 -4.50
CA LYS A 17 8.77 10.55 -3.30
C LYS A 17 10.00 11.17 -2.62
N VAL A 18 11.09 10.41 -2.45
CA VAL A 18 12.33 10.90 -1.82
C VAL A 18 13.03 11.91 -2.73
N GLN A 19 13.12 11.64 -4.04
CA GLN A 19 13.71 12.56 -5.01
C GLN A 19 12.97 13.90 -5.08
N GLN A 20 11.63 13.88 -4.98
CA GLN A 20 10.80 15.07 -4.98
C GLN A 20 10.58 15.69 -3.59
N ASN A 21 11.17 15.09 -2.53
CA ASN A 21 11.00 15.49 -1.12
C ASN A 21 9.53 15.65 -0.68
N LEU A 22 8.64 14.80 -1.20
CA LEU A 22 7.20 14.86 -0.92
C LEU A 22 6.85 14.19 0.42
N LYS A 23 5.92 14.80 1.15
CA LYS A 23 5.28 14.20 2.34
C LYS A 23 4.00 13.47 1.95
N TRP A 24 3.65 12.46 2.74
CA TRP A 24 2.40 11.70 2.53
C TRP A 24 1.15 12.58 2.63
N SER A 25 1.17 13.65 3.43
CA SER A 25 0.06 14.60 3.52
C SER A 25 -0.20 15.33 2.20
N GLU A 26 0.86 15.81 1.54
CA GLU A 26 0.77 16.54 0.28
C GLU A 26 0.25 15.63 -0.86
N ILE A 27 0.64 14.36 -0.83
CA ILE A 27 0.15 13.36 -1.78
C ILE A 27 -1.34 13.07 -1.53
N ALA A 28 -1.71 12.95 -0.25
CA ALA A 28 -3.08 12.66 0.17
C ALA A 28 -4.06 13.78 -0.22
N GLU A 29 -3.64 15.05 -0.06
CA GLU A 29 -4.39 16.23 -0.50
C GLU A 29 -4.66 16.22 -2.02
N LYS A 30 -3.65 15.85 -2.83
CA LYS A 30 -3.80 15.78 -4.30
C LYS A 30 -4.83 14.73 -4.74
N ILE A 31 -4.92 13.61 -4.01
CA ILE A 31 -5.85 12.52 -4.36
C ILE A 31 -7.18 12.60 -3.64
N GLY A 32 -7.30 13.41 -2.58
CA GLY A 32 -8.53 13.57 -1.79
C GLY A 32 -8.78 12.44 -0.79
N ARG A 33 -7.72 11.84 -0.22
CA ARG A 33 -7.79 10.74 0.76
C ARG A 33 -7.07 11.09 2.05
N SER A 34 -7.21 10.24 3.07
CA SER A 34 -6.41 10.36 4.29
C SER A 34 -4.96 9.96 4.04
N LYS A 35 -4.04 10.58 4.78
CA LYS A 35 -2.60 10.29 4.72
C LYS A 35 -2.30 8.81 4.94
N GLU A 36 -2.98 8.18 5.90
CA GLU A 36 -2.84 6.78 6.25
C GLU A 36 -3.26 5.88 5.08
N TRP A 37 -4.42 6.16 4.46
CA TRP A 37 -4.89 5.41 3.30
C TRP A 37 -3.96 5.55 2.10
N THR A 38 -3.53 6.78 1.81
CA THR A 38 -2.57 7.07 0.73
C THR A 38 -1.27 6.30 0.91
N ALA A 39 -0.71 6.31 2.13
CA ALA A 39 0.52 5.57 2.43
C ALA A 39 0.31 4.06 2.26
N THR A 40 -0.76 3.48 2.82
CA THR A 40 -1.08 2.05 2.70
C THR A 40 -1.25 1.62 1.23
N ALA A 41 -1.94 2.41 0.42
CA ALA A 41 -2.15 2.10 -0.99
C ALA A 41 -0.84 2.18 -1.81
N CYS A 42 -0.04 3.22 -1.58
CA CYS A 42 1.28 3.36 -2.21
C CYS A 42 2.28 2.28 -1.78
N LEU A 43 2.15 1.72 -0.57
CA LEU A 43 3.00 0.66 -0.04
C LEU A 43 2.60 -0.75 -0.50
N GLY A 44 1.48 -0.89 -1.22
CA GLY A 44 1.07 -2.18 -1.78
C GLY A 44 -0.10 -2.85 -1.06
N ASP A 45 -0.56 -2.32 0.06
CA ASP A 45 -1.56 -2.96 0.94
C ASP A 45 -3.01 -2.55 0.65
N ALA A 46 -3.21 -1.58 -0.25
CA ALA A 46 -4.50 -1.22 -0.80
C ALA A 46 -4.43 -0.99 -2.33
N CYS A 47 -5.58 -0.75 -2.94
CA CYS A 47 -5.71 -0.41 -4.35
C CYS A 47 -6.37 0.97 -4.49
N PHE A 48 -5.98 1.69 -5.53
CA PHE A 48 -6.58 2.96 -5.92
C PHE A 48 -7.74 2.74 -6.87
N ASP A 49 -8.71 3.65 -6.89
CA ASP A 49 -9.62 3.73 -8.03
C ASP A 49 -8.90 4.28 -9.27
N LYS A 50 -9.58 4.27 -10.43
CA LYS A 50 -8.98 4.73 -11.69
C LYS A 50 -8.48 6.18 -11.61
N ASN A 51 -9.28 7.08 -11.05
CA ASN A 51 -8.93 8.51 -10.99
C ASN A 51 -7.75 8.75 -10.04
N GLU A 52 -7.74 8.07 -8.91
CA GLU A 52 -6.65 8.10 -7.94
C GLU A 52 -5.36 7.51 -8.52
N ALA A 53 -5.45 6.36 -9.19
CA ALA A 53 -4.30 5.69 -9.80
C ALA A 53 -3.67 6.55 -10.91
N GLU A 54 -4.49 7.25 -11.70
CA GLU A 54 -4.00 8.19 -12.72
C GLU A 54 -3.31 9.41 -12.08
N LYS A 55 -3.85 9.97 -10.98
CA LYS A 55 -3.20 11.06 -10.25
C LYS A 55 -1.85 10.63 -9.66
N ILE A 56 -1.80 9.46 -9.04
CA ILE A 56 -0.57 8.87 -8.49
C ILE A 56 0.43 8.56 -9.61
N GLY A 57 -0.04 8.02 -10.73
CA GLY A 57 0.78 7.75 -11.91
C GLY A 57 1.43 9.02 -12.46
N LYS A 58 0.66 10.11 -12.60
CA LYS A 58 1.18 11.41 -13.01
C LYS A 58 2.17 11.99 -11.99
N LEU A 59 1.89 11.88 -10.70
CA LEU A 59 2.74 12.43 -9.64
C LEU A 59 4.11 11.74 -9.55
N PHE A 60 4.15 10.43 -9.75
CA PHE A 60 5.39 9.65 -9.64
C PHE A 60 5.98 9.23 -10.98
N ASN A 61 5.44 9.73 -12.09
CA ASN A 61 5.85 9.40 -13.46
C ASN A 61 5.85 7.88 -13.74
N LEU A 62 4.75 7.22 -13.34
CA LEU A 62 4.55 5.79 -13.57
C LEU A 62 3.98 5.54 -14.98
N ASN A 63 4.30 4.39 -15.55
CA ASN A 63 3.77 4.01 -16.87
C ASN A 63 2.32 3.48 -16.79
N GLU A 64 1.66 3.29 -17.93
CA GLU A 64 0.26 2.81 -17.96
C GLU A 64 0.08 1.43 -17.33
N GLU A 65 1.09 0.57 -17.41
CA GLU A 65 1.07 -0.76 -16.81
C GLU A 65 1.07 -0.65 -15.27
N ASP A 66 1.95 0.17 -14.73
CA ASP A 66 2.06 0.45 -13.29
C ASP A 66 0.72 1.00 -12.76
N ILE A 67 0.07 1.90 -13.50
CA ILE A 67 -1.25 2.48 -13.15
C ILE A 67 -2.35 1.40 -13.12
N LYS A 68 -2.34 0.45 -14.07
CA LYS A 68 -3.29 -0.68 -14.05
C LYS A 68 -3.04 -1.57 -12.82
N TRP A 69 -1.78 -1.83 -12.50
CA TRP A 69 -1.42 -2.63 -11.33
C TRP A 69 -1.78 -1.98 -9.99
N LEU A 70 -1.78 -0.65 -9.90
CA LEU A 70 -2.24 0.08 -8.71
C LEU A 70 -3.74 -0.10 -8.41
N GLN A 71 -4.53 -0.45 -9.42
CA GLN A 71 -5.97 -0.72 -9.30
C GLN A 71 -6.27 -2.17 -8.93
N VAL A 72 -5.28 -3.07 -9.06
CA VAL A 72 -5.46 -4.48 -8.70
C VAL A 72 -5.45 -4.64 -7.19
N VAL A 73 -6.51 -5.28 -6.67
CA VAL A 73 -6.62 -5.63 -5.25
C VAL A 73 -5.42 -6.49 -4.86
N PRO A 74 -4.60 -6.07 -3.89
CA PRO A 74 -3.48 -6.88 -3.44
C PRO A 74 -3.97 -8.13 -2.73
N ASN A 75 -3.27 -9.24 -2.90
CA ASN A 75 -3.54 -10.44 -2.13
C ASN A 75 -3.03 -10.22 -0.70
N ARG A 76 -3.92 -9.73 0.18
CA ARG A 76 -3.63 -9.48 1.59
C ARG A 76 -3.51 -10.81 2.33
N ASN A 77 -2.31 -11.37 2.38
CA ASN A 77 -2.05 -12.51 3.24
C ASN A 77 -1.52 -12.05 4.61
N ILE A 78 -2.38 -11.38 5.38
CA ILE A 78 -2.10 -10.96 6.78
C ILE A 78 -1.71 -12.15 7.67
N THR A 79 -2.05 -13.37 7.26
CA THR A 79 -1.81 -14.61 8.00
C THR A 79 -0.53 -15.36 7.63
N ALA A 80 0.16 -15.01 6.55
CA ALA A 80 1.33 -15.78 6.06
C ALA A 80 2.70 -15.21 6.45
N ASP A 81 2.75 -14.09 7.17
CA ASP A 81 3.99 -13.70 7.83
C ASP A 81 4.23 -14.66 9.01
N ALA A 82 4.95 -15.74 8.72
CA ALA A 82 5.39 -16.71 9.71
C ALA A 82 6.24 -16.08 10.83
N GLU A 83 6.78 -14.88 10.59
CA GLU A 83 7.46 -14.06 11.61
C GLU A 83 6.47 -13.32 12.53
N LEU A 84 5.40 -12.71 11.99
CA LEU A 84 4.33 -12.09 12.79
C LEU A 84 3.57 -13.12 13.63
N ALA A 85 3.49 -14.37 13.16
CA ALA A 85 2.87 -15.46 13.92
C ALA A 85 3.63 -15.83 15.22
N LYS A 86 4.90 -15.45 15.34
CA LYS A 86 5.75 -15.71 16.52
C LYS A 86 5.79 -14.55 17.51
N ASP A 87 5.24 -13.39 17.17
CA ASP A 87 5.23 -12.21 18.05
C ASP A 87 4.30 -12.43 19.27
N PRO A 88 4.81 -12.28 20.52
CA PRO A 88 4.00 -12.40 21.74
C PRO A 88 2.81 -11.42 21.81
N VAL A 89 2.86 -10.28 21.14
CA VAL A 89 1.76 -9.30 21.07
C VAL A 89 0.66 -9.82 20.14
N MET A 90 1.05 -10.42 19.02
CA MET A 90 0.11 -11.01 18.06
C MET A 90 -0.58 -12.25 18.62
N SER A 91 0.07 -13.05 19.48
CA SER A 91 -0.58 -14.16 20.17
C SER A 91 -1.69 -13.67 21.12
N ARG A 92 -1.44 -12.59 21.87
CA ARG A 92 -2.45 -11.97 22.75
C ARG A 92 -3.63 -11.40 21.97
N LEU A 93 -3.39 -10.72 20.86
CA LEU A 93 -4.45 -10.21 19.99
C LEU A 93 -5.31 -11.34 19.39
N LYS A 94 -4.69 -12.45 19.00
CA LYS A 94 -5.43 -13.66 18.57
C LYS A 94 -6.30 -14.20 19.69
N GLU A 95 -5.78 -14.26 20.92
CA GLU A 95 -6.51 -14.75 22.09
C GLU A 95 -7.76 -13.92 22.40
N VAL A 96 -7.65 -12.59 22.37
CA VAL A 96 -8.80 -11.68 22.56
C VAL A 96 -9.85 -11.90 21.46
N LYS A 97 -9.41 -12.08 20.21
CA LYS A 97 -10.32 -12.36 19.09
C LYS A 97 -11.11 -13.67 19.27
N TYR A 98 -10.47 -14.72 19.79
CA TYR A 98 -11.15 -16.00 20.04
C TYR A 98 -12.10 -15.97 21.24
N LYS A 99 -11.88 -15.07 22.22
CA LYS A 99 -12.75 -14.92 23.41
C LYS A 99 -13.99 -14.05 23.16
N LEU A 100 -14.11 -13.44 21.98
CA LEU A 100 -15.22 -12.55 21.61
C LEU A 100 -16.25 -13.20 20.67
N ASN A 101 -16.11 -14.49 20.38
CA ASN A 101 -17.10 -15.33 19.69
C ASN A 101 -17.58 -16.45 20.63
#